data_AF-A0AAE1Z1U5-F1
#
_entry.id   AF-A0AAE1Z1U5-F1
#
_cell.length_a   1.000
_cell.length_b   1.000
_cell.length_c   1.000
_cell.angle_alpha   90.00
_cell.angle_beta   90.00
_cell.angle_gamma   90.00
#
_symmetry.space_group_name_H-M   'P 1'
#
loop_
_entity.id
_entity.type
_entity.pdbx_description
1 polymer ?
#
loop_
_entity_poly.entity_id
_entity_poly.type
_entity_poly.pdbx_seq_one_letter_code
_entity_poly.pdbx_strand_id
1 'polypeptide(L)'
;MAILYGVVARGTTVLAEFSAVTGNTGAVVRRILEKLSETESAESRLCFSQDRYIFHILRSDGLIFLCMANDTFGRRIPFYLEDIQMRFMKNYGRVAPYAPAYANE
;
A
#
# COMPACT_ATOMS: atom_id res chain seq x y z
N MET A 1 9.46 0.79 -15.93
CA MET A 1 8.35 1.77 -15.90
C MET A 1 7.99 2.06 -14.46
N ALA A 2 7.37 3.21 -14.23
CA ALA A 2 7.00 3.73 -12.91
C ALA A 2 6.09 2.79 -12.12
N ILE A 3 5.89 3.13 -10.86
CA ILE A 3 4.91 2.49 -9.98
C ILE A 3 3.54 2.50 -10.66
N LEU A 4 2.95 1.32 -10.78
CA LEU A 4 1.74 1.08 -11.56
C LEU A 4 0.48 1.21 -10.70
N TYR A 5 0.62 0.93 -9.41
CA TYR A 5 -0.47 1.01 -8.45
C TYR A 5 0.10 1.37 -7.07
N GLY A 6 -0.63 2.18 -6.31
CA GLY A 6 -0.31 2.55 -4.94
C GLY A 6 -1.57 2.61 -4.10
N VAL A 7 -1.50 2.17 -2.85
CA VAL A 7 -2.64 2.24 -1.92
C VAL A 7 -2.18 2.48 -0.50
N VAL A 8 -2.97 3.26 0.23
CA VAL A 8 -2.88 3.39 1.68
C VAL A 8 -4.17 2.85 2.28
N ALA A 9 -4.06 1.90 3.21
CA ALA A 9 -5.19 1.24 3.82
C ALA A 9 -5.00 1.09 5.34
N ARG A 10 -6.11 1.01 6.07
CA ARG A 10 -6.17 0.64 7.48
C ARG A 10 -6.91 -0.67 7.61
N GLY A 11 -6.19 -1.76 7.88
CA GLY A 11 -6.75 -3.11 7.77
C GLY A 11 -7.27 -3.38 6.35
N THR A 12 -8.58 -3.59 6.20
CA THR A 12 -9.26 -3.76 4.90
C THR A 12 -9.85 -2.47 4.33
N THR A 13 -9.82 -1.36 5.08
CA THR A 13 -10.37 -0.07 4.65
C THR A 13 -9.34 0.69 3.83
N VAL A 14 -9.62 0.91 2.54
CA VAL A 14 -8.79 1.74 1.67
C VAL A 14 -9.02 3.22 1.98
N LEU A 15 -7.95 3.95 2.29
CA LEU A 15 -7.98 5.39 2.59
C LEU A 15 -7.68 6.24 1.35
N ALA A 16 -6.77 5.76 0.50
CA ALA A 16 -6.41 6.37 -0.77
C ALA A 16 -5.87 5.27 -1.70
N GLU A 17 -6.21 5.34 -2.99
CA GLU A 17 -5.65 4.46 -4.01
C GLU A 17 -5.29 5.25 -5.27
N PHE A 18 -4.30 4.72 -6.00
CA PHE A 18 -3.88 5.23 -7.29
C PHE A 18 -3.62 4.06 -8.21
N SER A 19 -4.13 4.13 -9.44
CA SER A 19 -3.88 3.16 -10.49
C SER A 19 -3.49 3.83 -11.79
N ALA A 20 -2.29 3.53 -12.29
CA ALA A 20 -1.83 3.93 -13.62
C ALA A 20 -2.14 2.86 -14.70
N VAL A 21 -2.73 1.74 -14.30
CA VAL A 21 -3.08 0.63 -15.18
C VAL A 21 -4.55 0.24 -15.02
N THR A 22 -5.19 -0.11 -16.12
CA THR A 22 -6.54 -0.68 -16.12
C THR A 22 -6.43 -2.18 -15.94
N GLY A 23 -7.10 -2.74 -14.92
CA GLY A 23 -7.01 -4.17 -14.64
C GLY A 23 -7.66 -4.59 -13.32
N ASN A 24 -7.40 -5.83 -12.91
CA ASN A 24 -7.93 -6.41 -11.67
C ASN A 24 -7.06 -6.14 -10.43
N THR A 25 -6.08 -5.23 -10.52
CA THR A 25 -5.12 -4.94 -9.45
C THR A 25 -5.82 -4.58 -8.14
N GLY A 26 -6.87 -3.76 -8.18
CA GLY A 26 -7.63 -3.40 -6.98
C GLY A 26 -8.26 -4.61 -6.27
N ALA A 27 -8.77 -5.59 -7.04
CA ALA A 27 -9.33 -6.82 -6.47
C ALA A 27 -8.24 -7.72 -5.85
N VAL A 28 -7.06 -7.79 -6.47
CA VAL A 28 -5.91 -8.52 -5.91
C VAL A 28 -5.44 -7.87 -4.61
N VAL A 29 -5.33 -6.54 -4.59
CA VAL A 29 -4.92 -5.76 -3.42
C VAL A 29 -5.88 -5.94 -2.26
N ARG A 30 -7.20 -5.93 -2.50
CA ARG A 30 -8.19 -6.20 -1.44
C ARG A 30 -7.98 -7.57 -0.79
N ARG A 31 -7.73 -8.62 -1.58
CA ARG A 31 -7.41 -9.95 -1.04
C ARG A 31 -6.11 -9.97 -0.23
N ILE A 32 -5.10 -9.21 -0.66
CA ILE A 32 -3.85 -9.04 0.10
C ILE A 32 -4.15 -8.35 1.44
N LEU A 33 -4.95 -7.28 1.44
CA LEU A 33 -5.33 -6.55 2.66
C LEU A 33 -6.12 -7.44 3.63
N GLU A 34 -7.05 -8.27 3.13
CA GLU A 34 -7.78 -9.25 3.95
C GLU A 34 -6.81 -10.20 4.65
N LYS A 35 -5.94 -10.87 3.90
CA LYS A 35 -4.93 -11.79 4.46
C LYS A 35 -3.98 -11.12 5.46
N LEU A 36 -3.56 -9.90 5.14
CA LEU A 36 -2.73 -9.11 6.03
C LEU A 36 -3.51 -8.79 7.31
N SER A 37 -4.78 -8.40 7.22
CA SER A 37 -5.60 -8.03 8.40
C SER A 37 -5.79 -9.18 9.38
N GLU A 38 -5.74 -10.43 8.90
CA GLU A 38 -5.76 -11.64 9.74
C GLU A 38 -4.44 -11.89 10.50
N THR A 39 -3.34 -11.30 10.02
CA THR A 39 -2.00 -11.49 10.59
C THR A 39 -1.66 -10.33 11.54
N GLU A 40 -1.27 -10.66 12.78
CA GLU A 40 -1.09 -9.68 13.88
C GLU A 40 -0.14 -8.49 13.58
N SER A 41 -0.44 -7.43 14.32
CA SER A 41 -0.14 -6.00 14.16
C SER A 41 1.31 -5.57 14.47
N ALA A 42 2.31 -6.22 13.89
CA ALA A 42 3.69 -5.73 13.98
C ALA A 42 4.06 -4.86 12.75
N GLU A 43 4.93 -3.87 12.97
CA GLU A 43 5.60 -3.18 11.87
C GLU A 43 6.37 -4.21 11.04
N SER A 44 6.08 -4.26 9.74
CA SER A 44 6.61 -5.30 8.88
C SER A 44 6.71 -4.83 7.44
N ARG A 45 7.73 -5.33 6.74
CA ARG A 45 7.97 -5.09 5.32
C ARG A 45 7.88 -6.43 4.61
N LEU A 46 6.99 -6.51 3.62
CA LEU A 46 6.73 -7.73 2.86
C LEU A 46 6.81 -7.43 1.37
N CYS A 47 7.22 -8.42 0.59
CA CYS A 47 7.15 -8.37 -0.87
C CYS A 47 6.50 -9.65 -1.41
N PHE A 48 5.54 -9.48 -2.31
CA PHE A 48 4.90 -10.58 -3.04
C PHE A 48 5.18 -10.40 -4.52
N SER A 49 5.83 -11.38 -5.12
CA SER A 49 5.97 -11.46 -6.57
C SER A 49 4.82 -12.26 -7.16
N GLN A 50 4.13 -11.69 -8.15
CA GLN A 50 3.14 -12.39 -8.96
C GLN A 50 3.41 -12.09 -10.44
N ASP A 51 3.71 -13.13 -11.20
CA ASP A 51 4.12 -13.04 -12.61
C ASP A 51 5.30 -12.05 -12.81
N ARG A 52 5.05 -10.91 -13.46
CA ARG A 52 6.04 -9.87 -13.79
C ARG A 52 5.99 -8.68 -12.83
N TYR A 53 5.15 -8.77 -11.81
CA TYR A 53 4.89 -7.67 -10.90
C TYR A 53 5.28 -8.03 -9.48
N ILE A 54 5.77 -7.03 -8.75
CA ILE A 54 6.13 -7.15 -7.35
C ILE A 54 5.28 -6.16 -6.58
N PHE A 55 4.55 -6.68 -5.60
CA PHE A 55 3.80 -5.94 -4.61
C PHE A 55 4.67 -5.75 -3.40
N HIS A 56 5.03 -4.51 -3.10
CA HIS A 56 5.79 -4.14 -1.91
C HIS A 56 4.86 -3.56 -0.88
N ILE A 57 4.97 -4.02 0.35
CA ILE A 57 4.10 -3.67 1.47
C ILE A 57 4.94 -3.18 2.63
N LEU A 58 4.50 -2.10 3.24
CA LEU A 58 5.01 -1.53 4.47
C LEU A 58 3.85 -1.36 5.45
N ARG A 59 3.92 -2.03 6.58
CA ARG A 59 3.01 -1.85 7.71
C ARG A 59 3.67 -0.96 8.75
N SER A 60 2.96 0.09 9.14
CA SER A 60 3.42 1.01 10.17
C SER A 60 2.21 1.69 10.83
N ASP A 61 2.22 1.74 12.17
CA ASP A 61 1.18 2.42 12.97
C ASP A 61 -0.27 1.99 12.64
N GLY A 62 -0.48 0.69 12.37
CA GLY A 62 -1.79 0.16 11.97
C GLY A 62 -2.24 0.53 10.55
N LEU A 63 -1.41 1.24 9.79
CA LEU A 63 -1.60 1.52 8.37
C LEU A 63 -0.77 0.57 7.51
N ILE A 64 -1.27 0.38 6.29
CA ILE A 64 -0.70 -0.49 5.26
C ILE A 64 -0.45 0.38 4.04
N PHE A 65 0.81 0.49 3.66
CA PHE A 65 1.27 1.15 2.44
C PHE A 65 1.66 0.06 1.46
N LEU A 66 1.00 -0.02 0.32
CA LEU A 66 1.30 -1.01 -0.71
C LEU A 66 1.54 -0.32 -2.04
N CYS A 67 2.56 -0.77 -2.77
CA CYS A 67 2.78 -0.37 -4.16
C CYS A 67 3.07 -1.57 -5.05
N MET A 68 2.66 -1.48 -6.31
CA MET A 68 2.93 -2.46 -7.35
C MET A 68 3.92 -1.86 -8.33
N ALA A 69 5.00 -2.58 -8.60
CA ALA A 69 6.02 -2.18 -9.56
C ALA A 69 6.49 -3.37 -10.39
N ASN A 70 7.16 -3.07 -11.50
CA ASN A 70 7.86 -4.09 -12.28
C ASN A 70 9.22 -4.44 -11.63
N ASP A 71 9.80 -5.58 -12.01
CA ASP A 71 11.08 -6.07 -11.47
C ASP A 71 12.23 -5.06 -11.65
N THR A 72 12.19 -4.27 -12.73
CA THR A 72 13.23 -3.29 -13.05
C THR A 72 13.32 -2.11 -12.07
N PHE A 73 12.28 -1.86 -11.25
CA PHE A 73 12.24 -0.71 -10.33
C PHE A 73 12.64 -1.07 -8.87
N GLY A 74 12.91 -2.34 -8.57
CA GLY A 74 12.97 -2.87 -7.21
C GLY A 74 13.90 -2.15 -6.23
N ARG A 75 15.03 -1.58 -6.68
CA ARG A 75 15.99 -0.88 -5.79
C ARG A 75 15.48 0.46 -5.23
N ARG A 76 14.52 1.12 -5.90
CA ARG A 76 13.97 2.42 -5.47
C ARG A 76 12.68 2.29 -4.66
N ILE A 77 12.06 1.12 -4.66
CA ILE A 77 10.76 0.91 -4.02
C ILE A 77 10.77 1.12 -2.50
N PRO A 78 11.76 0.63 -1.73
CA PRO A 78 11.79 0.87 -0.29
C PRO A 78 11.74 2.37 0.05
N PHE A 79 12.58 3.17 -0.64
CA PHE A 79 12.64 4.62 -0.47
C PHE A 79 11.33 5.31 -0.85
N TYR A 80 10.66 4.83 -1.89
CA TYR A 80 9.36 5.37 -2.30
C TYR A 80 8.27 5.11 -1.26
N LEU A 81 8.21 3.89 -0.71
CA LEU A 81 7.23 3.56 0.34
C LEU A 81 7.48 4.36 1.62
N GLU A 82 8.74 4.58 2.00
CA GLU A 82 9.09 5.41 3.15
C GLU A 82 8.73 6.89 2.92
N ASP A 83 8.96 7.44 1.72
CA ASP A 83 8.57 8.81 1.37
C ASP A 83 7.04 8.99 1.42
N ILE A 84 6.26 8.05 0.87
CA ILE A 84 4.80 8.07 0.97
C ILE A 84 4.36 7.99 2.43
N GLN A 85 4.89 7.04 3.20
CA GLN A 85 4.54 6.88 4.61
C GLN A 85 4.79 8.18 5.36
N MET A 86 5.96 8.80 5.19
CA MET A 86 6.32 10.04 5.87
C MET A 86 5.37 11.18 5.49
N ARG A 87 5.07 11.35 4.20
CA ARG A 87 4.14 12.40 3.73
C ARG A 87 2.71 12.16 4.21
N PHE A 88 2.25 10.91 4.17
CA PHE A 88 0.92 10.54 4.61
C PHE A 88 0.77 10.76 6.12
N MET A 89 1.74 10.31 6.92
CA MET A 89 1.71 10.53 8.38
C MET A 89 1.79 12.02 8.73
N LYS A 90 2.60 12.80 8.01
CA LYS A 90 2.71 14.25 8.22
C LYS A 90 1.38 14.98 7.96
N ASN A 91 0.65 14.59 6.92
CA ASN A 91 -0.58 15.29 6.51
C ASN A 91 -1.85 14.70 7.17
N TYR A 92 -1.88 13.39 7.37
CA TYR A 92 -3.08 12.62 7.71
C TYR A 92 -2.93 11.71 8.93
N GLY A 93 -1.75 11.62 9.56
CA GLY A 93 -1.50 10.69 10.66
C GLY A 93 -2.47 10.85 11.84
N ARG A 94 -2.93 12.08 12.10
CA ARG A 94 -3.97 12.31 13.12
C ARG A 94 -5.29 11.67 12.69
N VAL A 95 -5.74 11.89 11.46
CA VAL A 95 -7.07 11.50 10.98
C VAL A 95 -7.19 10.06 10.50
N ALA A 96 -6.08 9.43 10.11
CA ALA A 96 -6.06 8.09 9.55
C ALA A 96 -6.75 7.00 10.40
N PRO A 97 -6.68 7.02 11.76
CA PRO A 97 -7.37 6.02 12.58
C PRO A 97 -8.90 6.11 12.54
N TYR A 98 -9.47 7.25 12.13
CA TYR A 98 -10.92 7.50 12.10
C TYR A 98 -11.46 7.89 10.72
N ALA A 99 -10.59 8.07 9.73
CA ALA A 99 -10.98 8.38 8.36
C ALA A 99 -11.90 7.27 7.78
N PRO A 100 -12.97 7.65 7.07
CA PRO A 100 -13.78 6.71 6.30
C PRO A 100 -13.01 6.20 5.08
N ALA A 101 -13.55 5.17 4.41
CA ALA A 101 -12.98 4.67 3.17
C ALA A 101 -12.95 5.79 2.10
N TYR A 102 -11.87 5.87 1.32
CA TYR A 102 -11.66 6.85 0.24
C TYR A 102 -11.71 8.32 0.70
N ALA A 103 -11.38 8.60 1.96
CA ALA A 103 -11.46 9.97 2.50
C ALA A 103 -10.40 10.95 1.95
N ASN A 104 -9.36 10.47 1.27
CA ASN A 104 -8.22 11.28 0.83
C ASN A 104 -7.99 11.20 -0.68
N GLU A 105 -9.06 11.38 -1.48
CA GLU A 105 -8.97 11.63 -2.93
C GLU A 105 -8.37 13.01 -3.27
#